data_AF-A0A2V5K9V8-F1
#
_entry.id   AF-A0A2V5K9V8-F1
#
_cell.length_a   1.000
_cell.length_b   1.000
_cell.length_c   1.000
_cell.angle_alpha   90.00
_cell.angle_beta   90.00
_cell.angle_gamma   90.00
#
_symmetry.space_group_name_H-M   'P 1'
#
loop_
_entity.id
_entity.type
_entity.pdbx_description
1 polymer ?
#
loop_
_entity_poly.entity_id
_entity_poly.type
_entity_poly.pdbx_seq_one_letter_code
_entity_poly.pdbx_strand_id
1 'polypeptide(L)'
;MKRKTVTATGLVVLFVIGLVYMFIQQTKLNEYENNQEAIVGAIRASISRIGGSLQGDHLELNYLGALEHASKANAWAGALNPPQSSNTITSYTAVFITVIRELSASKRDLKNKDEVIRLLGVLSNDPFDRETADKLFLEMKR
;
A
#
# COMPACT_ATOMS: atom_id res chain seq x y z
N MET A 1 -38.30 -6.65 55.11
CA MET A 1 -36.98 -6.49 54.44
C MET A 1 -37.05 -7.13 53.05
N LYS A 2 -37.32 -6.35 51.98
CA LYS A 2 -37.35 -6.89 50.60
C LYS A 2 -35.91 -6.96 50.07
N ARG A 3 -35.27 -8.13 50.14
CA ARG A 3 -33.98 -8.35 49.48
C ARG A 3 -34.21 -8.33 47.97
N LYS A 4 -33.55 -7.41 47.27
CA LYS A 4 -33.58 -7.33 45.80
C LYS A 4 -32.94 -8.61 45.25
N THR A 5 -33.75 -9.56 44.80
CA THR A 5 -33.33 -10.62 43.89
C THR A 5 -33.06 -9.95 42.55
N VAL A 6 -31.87 -9.37 42.39
CA VAL A 6 -31.29 -9.20 41.05
C VAL A 6 -31.01 -10.62 40.58
N THR A 7 -31.98 -11.18 39.87
CA THR A 7 -32.04 -12.59 39.50
C THR A 7 -30.82 -12.93 38.63
N ALA A 8 -30.24 -14.10 38.85
CA ALA A 8 -29.12 -14.64 38.07
C ALA A 8 -29.35 -14.49 36.55
N THR A 9 -30.61 -14.47 36.10
CA THR A 9 -31.07 -14.18 34.74
C THR A 9 -30.58 -12.83 34.19
N GLY A 10 -30.59 -11.75 34.97
CA GLY A 10 -30.09 -10.44 34.54
C GLY A 10 -28.58 -10.40 34.34
N LEU A 11 -27.84 -11.16 35.16
CA LEU A 11 -26.40 -11.34 35.07
C LEU A 11 -26.01 -12.19 33.84
N VAL A 12 -26.80 -13.22 33.55
CA VAL A 12 -26.65 -14.04 32.33
C VAL A 12 -26.91 -13.21 31.07
N VAL A 13 -27.93 -12.37 31.05
CA VAL A 13 -28.22 -11.49 29.89
C VAL A 13 -27.08 -10.50 29.64
N LEU A 14 -26.55 -9.85 30.68
CA LEU A 14 -25.41 -8.94 30.53
C LEU A 14 -24.15 -9.67 30.05
N PHE A 15 -23.92 -10.90 30.53
CA PHE A 15 -22.80 -11.73 30.08
C PHE A 15 -22.93 -12.11 28.59
N VAL A 16 -24.12 -12.52 28.14
CA VAL A 16 -24.39 -12.84 26.72
C VAL A 16 -24.22 -11.61 25.83
N ILE A 17 -24.72 -10.44 26.25
CA ILE A 17 -24.52 -9.18 25.51
C ILE A 17 -23.03 -8.84 25.41
N GLY A 18 -22.26 -9.03 26.49
CA GLY A 18 -20.81 -8.84 26.49
C GLY A 18 -20.08 -9.77 25.52
N LEU A 19 -20.45 -11.06 25.47
CA LEU A 19 -19.89 -12.02 24.52
C LEU A 19 -20.20 -11.65 23.06
N VAL A 20 -21.45 -11.29 22.77
CA VAL A 20 -21.86 -10.86 21.42
C VAL A 20 -21.09 -9.60 21.01
N TYR A 21 -20.94 -8.62 21.92
CA TYR A 21 -20.17 -7.42 21.66
C TYR A 21 -18.70 -7.73 21.36
N MET A 22 -18.05 -8.58 22.16
CA MET A 22 -16.67 -9.01 21.90
C MET A 22 -16.53 -9.71 20.55
N PHE A 23 -17.46 -10.60 20.21
CA PHE A 23 -17.46 -11.27 18.92
C PHE A 23 -17.58 -10.29 17.74
N ILE A 24 -18.51 -9.33 17.82
CA ILE A 24 -18.67 -8.28 16.79
C ILE A 24 -17.40 -7.44 16.64
N GLN A 25 -16.73 -7.10 17.74
CA GLN A 25 -15.49 -6.33 17.67
C GLN A 25 -14.35 -7.15 17.04
N GLN A 26 -14.26 -8.44 17.37
CA GLN A 26 -13.28 -9.34 16.75
C GLN A 26 -13.50 -9.49 15.24
N THR A 27 -14.75 -9.66 14.78
CA THR A 27 -15.03 -9.77 13.34
C THR A 27 -14.68 -8.48 12.60
N LYS A 28 -14.98 -7.32 13.17
CA LYS A 28 -14.62 -6.02 12.60
C LYS A 28 -13.10 -5.82 12.49
N LEU A 29 -12.35 -6.22 13.52
CA LEU A 29 -10.89 -6.18 13.50
C LEU A 29 -10.32 -7.07 12.39
N ASN A 30 -10.81 -8.30 12.28
CA ASN A 30 -10.35 -9.23 11.24
C ASN A 30 -10.68 -8.72 9.82
N GLU A 31 -11.88 -8.17 9.61
CA GLU A 31 -12.25 -7.55 8.34
C GLU A 31 -11.36 -6.36 8.00
N TYR A 32 -11.03 -5.55 9.01
CA TYR A 32 -10.11 -4.43 8.85
C TYR A 32 -8.71 -4.88 8.44
N GLU A 33 -8.13 -5.87 9.13
CA GLU A 33 -6.80 -6.41 8.83
C GLU A 33 -6.74 -7.00 7.42
N ASN A 34 -7.75 -7.82 7.04
CA ASN A 34 -7.85 -8.39 5.70
C ASN A 34 -7.91 -7.31 4.61
N ASN A 35 -8.63 -6.21 4.86
CA ASN A 35 -8.69 -5.09 3.91
C ASN A 35 -7.34 -4.38 3.80
N GLN A 36 -6.60 -4.19 4.89
CA GLN A 36 -5.26 -3.59 4.84
C GLN A 36 -4.27 -4.47 4.08
N GLU A 37 -4.29 -5.79 4.31
CA GLU A 37 -3.44 -6.73 3.57
C GLU A 37 -3.75 -6.73 2.06
N ALA A 38 -5.03 -6.66 1.69
CA ALA A 38 -5.44 -6.56 0.29
C ALA A 38 -4.91 -5.27 -0.36
N ILE A 39 -4.95 -4.14 0.34
CA ILE A 39 -4.39 -2.86 -0.13
C ILE A 39 -2.87 -2.97 -0.30
N VAL A 40 -2.16 -3.52 0.68
CA VAL A 40 -0.70 -3.76 0.57
C VAL A 40 -0.40 -4.65 -0.63
N GLY A 41 -1.15 -5.73 -0.83
CA GLY A 41 -1.03 -6.58 -2.01
C GLY A 41 -1.21 -5.83 -3.33
N ALA A 42 -2.18 -4.91 -3.39
CA ALA A 42 -2.41 -4.08 -4.57
C ALA A 42 -1.27 -3.07 -4.82
N ILE A 43 -0.67 -2.51 -3.76
CA ILE A 43 0.52 -1.65 -3.84
C ILE A 43 1.70 -2.46 -4.39
N ARG A 44 2.00 -3.62 -3.79
CA ARG A 44 3.07 -4.54 -4.25
C ARG A 44 2.95 -4.87 -5.73
N ALA A 45 1.76 -5.29 -6.15
CA ALA A 45 1.49 -5.61 -7.54
C ALA A 45 1.65 -4.39 -8.47
N SER A 46 1.24 -3.21 -8.02
CA SER A 46 1.40 -1.98 -8.81
C SER A 46 2.87 -1.60 -8.96
N ILE A 47 3.67 -1.63 -7.88
CA ILE A 47 5.12 -1.36 -7.93
C ILE A 47 5.84 -2.36 -8.84
N SER A 48 5.52 -3.65 -8.72
CA SER A 48 6.07 -4.69 -9.60
C SER A 48 5.81 -4.41 -11.09
N ARG A 49 4.59 -3.97 -11.42
CA ARG A 49 4.22 -3.63 -12.80
C ARG A 49 4.90 -2.35 -13.32
N ILE A 50 5.32 -1.41 -12.46
CA ILE A 50 6.19 -0.30 -12.88
C ILE A 50 7.48 -0.89 -13.47
N GLY A 51 8.13 -1.80 -12.74
CA GLY A 51 9.35 -2.47 -13.20
C GLY A 51 9.13 -3.27 -14.49
N GLY A 52 8.01 -4.01 -14.56
CA GLY A 52 7.63 -4.76 -15.77
C GLY A 52 7.37 -3.87 -16.98
N SER A 53 6.72 -2.71 -16.83
CA SER A 53 6.54 -1.75 -17.92
C SER A 53 7.86 -1.16 -18.38
N LEU A 54 8.78 -0.86 -17.45
CA LEU A 54 10.09 -0.33 -17.80
C LEU A 54 10.93 -1.33 -18.61
N GLN A 55 10.78 -2.65 -18.38
CA GLN A 55 11.57 -3.68 -19.07
C GLN A 55 11.40 -3.75 -20.59
N GLY A 56 10.29 -3.24 -21.16
CA GLY A 56 10.04 -3.37 -22.59
C GLY A 56 11.05 -2.62 -23.48
N ASP A 57 10.93 -2.85 -24.79
CA ASP A 57 11.80 -2.23 -25.81
C ASP A 57 11.26 -0.88 -26.33
N HIS A 58 9.99 -0.57 -26.07
CA HIS A 58 9.31 0.62 -26.59
C HIS A 58 9.24 1.74 -25.56
N LEU A 59 10.23 2.64 -25.56
CA LEU A 59 10.40 3.69 -24.56
C LEU A 59 9.12 4.46 -24.19
N GLU A 60 8.36 4.96 -25.19
CA GLU A 60 7.13 5.73 -24.93
C GLU A 60 6.02 4.88 -24.28
N LEU A 61 5.81 3.65 -24.74
CA LEU A 61 4.81 2.73 -24.19
C LEU A 61 5.20 2.25 -22.79
N ASN A 62 6.49 2.01 -22.57
CA ASN A 62 7.04 1.62 -21.28
C ASN A 62 6.74 2.69 -20.22
N TYR A 63 7.00 3.95 -20.53
CA TYR A 63 6.76 5.03 -19.58
C TYR A 63 5.28 5.32 -19.37
N LEU A 64 4.43 5.16 -20.39
CA LEU A 64 2.98 5.26 -20.22
C LEU A 64 2.47 4.19 -19.24
N GLY A 65 2.87 2.92 -19.42
CA GLY A 65 2.49 1.83 -18.52
C GLY A 65 3.05 2.03 -17.11
N ALA A 66 4.32 2.43 -17.00
CA ALA A 66 4.95 2.70 -15.72
C ALA A 66 4.25 3.84 -14.96
N LEU A 67 3.82 4.89 -15.66
CA LEU A 67 3.09 6.03 -15.10
C LEU A 67 1.69 5.63 -14.59
N GLU A 68 0.99 4.79 -15.35
CA GLU A 68 -0.31 4.24 -14.96
C GLU A 68 -0.18 3.45 -13.64
N HIS A 69 0.81 2.57 -13.55
CA HIS A 69 1.03 1.74 -12.37
C HIS A 69 1.53 2.55 -11.17
N ALA A 70 2.37 3.56 -11.37
CA ALA A 70 2.77 4.49 -10.30
C ALA A 70 1.57 5.28 -9.75
N SER A 71 0.66 5.71 -10.62
CA SER A 71 -0.57 6.42 -10.23
C SER A 71 -1.50 5.52 -9.41
N LYS A 72 -1.65 4.25 -9.80
CA LYS A 72 -2.42 3.26 -9.03
C LYS A 72 -1.80 2.99 -7.66
N ALA A 73 -0.48 2.81 -7.59
CA ALA A 73 0.22 2.60 -6.33
C ALA A 73 0.01 3.77 -5.37
N ASN A 74 0.10 5.01 -5.85
CA ASN A 74 -0.16 6.21 -5.05
C ASN A 74 -1.61 6.28 -4.54
N ALA A 75 -2.59 5.93 -5.38
CA ALA A 75 -3.99 5.91 -4.98
C ALA A 75 -4.27 4.87 -3.89
N TRP A 76 -3.72 3.65 -4.03
CA TRP A 76 -3.82 2.61 -3.00
C TRP A 76 -3.13 2.99 -1.70
N ALA A 77 -1.97 3.64 -1.79
CA ALA A 77 -1.26 4.15 -0.62
C ALA A 77 -2.12 5.13 0.17
N GLY A 78 -2.81 6.05 -0.51
CA GLY A 78 -3.76 6.97 0.13
C GLY A 78 -4.93 6.29 0.86
N ALA A 79 -5.22 5.02 0.56
CA ALA A 79 -6.28 4.24 1.20
C ALA A 79 -5.80 3.41 2.43
N LEU A 80 -4.48 3.34 2.67
CA LEU A 80 -3.91 2.65 3.85
C LEU A 80 -4.26 3.38 5.16
N ASN A 81 -4.52 2.60 6.21
CA ASN A 81 -4.73 3.08 7.58
C ASN A 81 -3.91 2.25 8.59
N PRO A 82 -3.31 2.86 9.64
CA PRO A 82 -3.32 4.30 9.92
C PRO A 82 -2.46 5.10 8.92
N PRO A 83 -2.77 6.38 8.65
CA PRO A 83 -2.13 7.16 7.59
C PRO A 83 -0.62 7.39 7.74
N GLN A 84 -0.05 7.13 8.92
CA GLN A 84 1.39 7.31 9.12
C GLN A 84 2.22 6.29 8.34
N SER A 85 1.70 5.08 8.11
CA SER A 85 2.36 4.08 7.26
C SER A 85 2.20 4.40 5.77
N SER A 86 1.16 5.15 5.39
CA SER A 86 0.91 5.56 4.00
C SER A 86 1.82 6.69 3.53
N ASN A 87 2.20 7.61 4.43
CA ASN A 87 2.98 8.81 4.09
C ASN A 87 4.26 8.52 3.31
N THR A 88 4.99 7.46 3.67
CA THR A 88 6.22 7.05 2.95
C THR A 88 5.89 6.61 1.53
N ILE A 89 4.87 5.77 1.37
CA ILE A 89 4.45 5.21 0.09
C ILE A 89 3.88 6.28 -0.84
N THR A 90 2.98 7.12 -0.33
CA THR A 90 2.43 8.25 -1.11
C THR A 90 3.53 9.19 -1.57
N SER A 91 4.54 9.43 -0.73
CA SER A 91 5.66 10.33 -1.08
C SER A 91 6.48 9.79 -2.25
N TYR A 92 6.98 8.55 -2.17
CA TYR A 92 7.82 8.03 -3.25
C TYR A 92 7.02 7.73 -4.53
N THR A 93 5.77 7.28 -4.42
CA THR A 93 4.95 7.01 -5.61
C THR A 93 4.58 8.30 -6.36
N ALA A 94 4.28 9.40 -5.66
CA ALA A 94 4.10 10.71 -6.28
C ALA A 94 5.37 11.19 -7.01
N VAL A 95 6.53 10.90 -6.43
CA VAL A 95 7.82 11.18 -7.04
C VAL A 95 8.07 10.34 -8.30
N PHE A 96 7.75 9.04 -8.29
CA PHE A 96 7.84 8.20 -9.50
C PHE A 96 6.97 8.73 -10.63
N ILE A 97 5.73 9.14 -10.33
CA ILE A 97 4.83 9.76 -11.31
C ILE A 97 5.50 10.96 -11.97
N THR A 98 6.15 11.82 -11.16
CA THR A 98 6.84 13.02 -11.66
C THR A 98 8.01 12.66 -12.57
N VAL A 99 8.91 11.79 -12.09
CA VAL A 99 10.12 11.42 -12.83
C VAL A 99 9.79 10.67 -14.12
N ILE A 100 8.86 9.70 -14.08
CA ILE A 100 8.45 8.95 -15.28
C ILE A 100 7.81 9.89 -16.31
N ARG A 101 7.00 10.86 -15.87
CA ARG A 101 6.42 11.87 -16.76
C ARG A 101 7.49 12.72 -17.43
N GLU A 102 8.51 13.14 -16.69
CA GLU A 102 9.65 13.91 -17.23
C GLU A 102 10.48 13.09 -18.23
N LEU A 103 10.77 11.82 -17.92
CA LEU A 103 11.48 10.92 -18.83
C LEU A 103 10.70 10.70 -20.13
N SER A 104 9.38 10.45 -20.02
CA SER A 104 8.48 10.32 -21.16
C SER A 104 8.45 11.58 -22.03
N ALA A 105 8.26 12.76 -21.42
CA ALA A 105 8.19 14.03 -22.14
C ALA A 105 9.52 14.40 -22.83
N SER A 106 10.65 14.09 -22.18
CA SER A 106 11.98 14.35 -22.72
C SER A 106 12.51 13.24 -23.65
N LYS A 107 11.77 12.14 -23.80
CA LYS A 107 12.18 10.94 -24.56
C LYS A 107 13.56 10.42 -24.17
N ARG A 108 13.93 10.58 -22.91
CA ARG A 108 15.22 10.11 -22.36
C ARG A 108 15.02 8.77 -21.69
N ASP A 109 15.99 7.89 -21.87
CA ASP A 109 16.03 6.62 -21.16
C ASP A 109 16.60 6.77 -19.74
N LEU A 110 16.28 5.82 -18.87
CA LEU A 110 16.89 5.67 -17.56
C LEU A 110 18.34 5.24 -17.72
N LYS A 111 19.27 6.01 -17.15
CA LYS A 111 20.69 5.72 -17.24
C LYS A 111 21.08 4.39 -16.59
N ASN A 112 20.40 4.02 -15.51
CA ASN A 112 20.65 2.79 -14.74
C ASN A 112 19.38 1.94 -14.62
N LYS A 113 18.81 1.60 -15.78
CA LYS A 113 17.52 0.91 -15.92
C LYS A 113 17.44 -0.40 -15.10
N ASP A 114 18.49 -1.23 -15.15
CA ASP A 114 18.53 -2.51 -14.46
C ASP A 114 18.49 -2.36 -12.93
N GLU A 115 19.24 -1.39 -12.39
CA GLU A 115 19.23 -1.10 -10.96
C GLU A 115 17.87 -0.55 -10.51
N VAL A 116 17.25 0.32 -11.31
CA VAL A 116 15.89 0.83 -11.07
C VAL A 116 14.89 -0.34 -10.99
N ILE A 117 14.94 -1.27 -11.95
CA ILE A 117 14.08 -2.46 -11.97
C ILE A 117 14.35 -3.35 -10.76
N ARG A 118 15.62 -3.56 -10.40
CA ARG A 118 16.01 -4.37 -9.23
C ARG A 118 15.45 -3.76 -7.93
N LEU A 119 15.60 -2.46 -7.74
CA LEU A 119 15.11 -1.74 -6.58
C LEU A 119 13.57 -1.73 -6.52
N LEU A 120 12.88 -1.58 -7.66
CA LEU A 120 11.43 -1.77 -7.75
C LEU A 120 11.00 -3.18 -7.35
N GLY A 121 11.80 -4.20 -7.70
CA GLY A 121 11.60 -5.58 -7.26
C GLY A 121 11.65 -5.72 -5.74
N VAL A 122 12.69 -5.15 -5.10
CA VAL A 122 12.82 -5.13 -3.63
C VAL A 122 11.63 -4.41 -2.99
N LEU A 123 11.28 -3.23 -3.48
CA LEU A 123 10.18 -2.42 -2.96
C LEU A 123 8.80 -3.06 -3.21
N SER A 124 8.66 -3.89 -4.26
CA SER A 124 7.45 -4.67 -4.48
C SER A 124 7.28 -5.81 -3.49
N ASN A 125 8.35 -6.29 -2.85
CA ASN A 125 8.26 -7.27 -1.76
C ASN A 125 7.96 -6.57 -0.43
N ASP A 126 8.64 -5.45 -0.17
CA ASP A 126 8.40 -4.60 0.99
C ASP A 126 8.19 -3.13 0.60
N PRO A 127 6.93 -2.70 0.41
CA PRO A 127 6.62 -1.31 0.04
C PRO A 127 6.97 -0.29 1.11
N PHE A 128 7.27 -0.71 2.35
CA PHE A 128 7.58 0.18 3.46
C PHE A 128 9.09 0.38 3.65
N ASP A 129 9.93 -0.29 2.85
CA ASP A 129 11.38 -0.12 2.88
C ASP A 129 11.78 1.26 2.34
N ARG A 130 11.93 2.20 3.29
CA ARG A 130 12.31 3.59 2.99
C ARG A 130 13.71 3.70 2.41
N GLU A 131 14.66 2.86 2.84
CA GLU A 131 16.03 2.93 2.34
C GLU A 131 16.07 2.56 0.86
N THR A 132 15.35 1.50 0.48
CA THR A 132 15.20 1.11 -0.94
C THR A 132 14.48 2.19 -1.75
N ALA A 133 13.42 2.80 -1.20
CA ALA A 133 12.71 3.89 -1.87
C ALA A 133 13.60 5.12 -2.11
N ASP A 134 14.40 5.52 -1.12
CA ASP A 134 15.33 6.65 -1.23
C ASP A 134 16.44 6.37 -2.25
N LYS A 135 17.00 5.15 -2.27
CA LYS A 135 17.98 4.72 -3.30
C LYS A 135 17.36 4.75 -4.70
N LEU A 136 16.16 4.20 -4.85
CA LEU A 136 15.45 4.17 -6.13
C LEU A 136 15.22 5.58 -6.68
N PHE A 137 14.84 6.52 -5.82
CA PHE A 137 14.70 7.92 -6.20
C PHE A 137 16.00 8.52 -6.76
N LEU A 138 17.14 8.26 -6.12
CA LEU A 138 18.44 8.74 -6.58
C LEU A 138 18.81 8.15 -7.94
N GLU A 139 18.56 6.86 -8.16
CA GLU A 139 18.86 6.21 -9.44
C GLU A 139 17.96 6.70 -10.58
N MET A 140 16.67 6.97 -10.32
CA MET A 140 15.75 7.47 -11.36
C MET A 140 16.00 8.93 -11.77
N LYS A 141 16.68 9.73 -10.94
CA LYS A 141 17.00 11.14 -11.23
C LYS A 141 18.33 11.36 -11.97
N ARG A 142 19.19 10.34 -12.02
CA ARG A 142 20.51 10.40 -12.67
C ARG A 142 20.44 10.35 -14.19
#